data_AF-A0A416HCW6-F1
#
_entry.id   AF-A0A416HCW6-F1
#
_cell.length_a   1.000
_cell.length_b   1.000
_cell.length_c   1.000
_cell.angle_alpha   90.00
_cell.angle_beta   90.00
_cell.angle_gamma   90.00
#
_symmetry.space_group_name_H-M   'P 1'
#
loop_
_entity.id
_entity.type
_entity.pdbx_description
1 polymer ?
#
loop_
_entity_poly.entity_id
_entity_poly.type
_entity_poly.pdbx_seq_one_letter_code
_entity_poly.pdbx_strand_id
1 'polypeptide(L)'
;MMKIKRVIILCLLSGLLLAGCEGKDTQLPAAGSGAQEDKSSGDAVLFSLVEETAGEEILLFDCADFDGDGKREAFAFTGVNHNGVLEGRRWFVSEEGAVPVGTGGETPESLQDISAVVETPENTAFWYTESGGGSSACSLLWGVSEGRPYESVLSGKGEAFTGSGDGTYLLYQSSLDAREDGTGRTVKPCYFYYKEGSFHEYGAVPVGRDSFLTLPGAAECLSSYESDNYWIKEIWLRGNGLVQLNLGKEDRNVNLTCSWKDGALTVENENDGIAGLLTGELATAEWFGPGGVLKQLWEERCAEQEENGLFFSVRPEQTAWFDLDGDGMPDSIRYHVRKEADAYETDGAAIDINGKTAWETKQTVSSAYRLWVIDLDRTDRKKELVLQGQEDNDCFSMMKFFSLEKGTLRELGDLKEAEVLNGTGNLYRIGVSDFDSNRYMKLPGDGTMEVWADTPVFTQGFGCYYVKLDFKLEENRMKQMMQPEYEIKVPLVSEEPYVYTAQLAIPFYEAWEEHPSGEPSFIMEPGEQMNSLALVPAAEDMIYVKMKRLSTGEEGWTLFSDTQLFTETPGWG
;
A
#
# COMPACT_ATOMS: atom_id res chain seq x y z
N MET A 1 -35.66 -16.00 -29.27
CA MET A 1 -36.56 -14.98 -28.69
C MET A 1 -36.26 -14.92 -27.20
N MET A 2 -35.18 -14.22 -26.84
CA MET A 2 -34.58 -14.18 -25.50
C MET A 2 -35.18 -13.02 -24.71
N LYS A 3 -35.66 -13.30 -23.50
CA LYS A 3 -36.13 -12.28 -22.55
C LYS A 3 -34.93 -11.72 -21.80
N ILE A 4 -34.71 -10.42 -21.97
CA ILE A 4 -33.75 -9.58 -21.25
C ILE A 4 -34.19 -9.49 -19.79
N LYS A 5 -33.37 -9.94 -18.84
CA LYS A 5 -33.50 -9.60 -17.41
C LYS A 5 -32.79 -8.27 -17.17
N ARG A 6 -33.50 -7.31 -16.59
CA ARG A 6 -32.96 -6.00 -16.20
C ARG A 6 -32.21 -6.15 -14.87
N VAL A 7 -30.97 -5.71 -14.84
CA VAL A 7 -30.16 -5.50 -13.62
C VAL A 7 -30.65 -4.22 -12.94
N ILE A 8 -30.93 -4.27 -11.65
CA ILE A 8 -31.27 -3.09 -10.82
C ILE A 8 -30.00 -2.74 -10.04
N ILE A 9 -29.45 -1.56 -10.30
CA ILE A 9 -28.38 -0.94 -9.52
C ILE A 9 -29.05 -0.24 -8.33
N LEU A 10 -28.72 -0.65 -7.10
CA LEU A 10 -29.20 -0.03 -5.87
C LEU A 10 -28.18 1.01 -5.42
N CYS A 11 -28.42 2.29 -5.70
CA CYS A 11 -27.63 3.39 -5.12
C CYS A 11 -28.24 3.79 -3.76
N LEU A 12 -27.57 3.46 -2.65
CA LEU A 12 -27.90 3.98 -1.33
C LEU A 12 -27.19 5.32 -1.10
N LEU A 13 -27.91 6.41 -1.31
CA LEU A 13 -27.51 7.77 -0.91
C LEU A 13 -28.02 8.04 0.51
N SER A 14 -27.15 8.00 1.50
CA SER A 14 -27.44 8.44 2.87
C SER A 14 -27.03 9.90 3.06
N GLY A 15 -27.94 10.82 2.70
CA GLY A 15 -27.82 12.26 2.99
C GLY A 15 -28.90 12.73 3.96
N LEU A 16 -28.51 13.04 5.20
CA LEU A 16 -29.35 13.75 6.18
C LEU A 16 -29.32 15.26 5.90
N LEU A 17 -30.44 15.84 5.47
CA LEU A 17 -30.73 17.27 5.62
C LEU A 17 -32.24 17.48 5.76
N LEU A 18 -32.63 17.91 6.97
CA LEU A 18 -33.98 18.34 7.34
C LEU A 18 -34.30 19.71 6.74
N ALA A 19 -35.28 19.80 5.84
CA ALA A 19 -36.18 20.95 5.69
C ALA A 19 -37.38 20.56 4.80
N GLY A 20 -38.59 20.69 5.34
CA GLY A 20 -39.80 20.13 4.75
C GLY A 20 -40.32 20.85 3.49
N CYS A 21 -41.04 20.09 2.67
CA CYS A 21 -42.26 20.49 1.98
C CYS A 21 -43.04 19.22 1.56
N GLU A 22 -44.36 19.30 1.71
CA GLU A 22 -45.34 18.23 1.51
C GLU A 22 -45.46 17.75 0.05
N GLY A 23 -45.74 16.44 -0.11
CA GLY A 23 -46.64 15.93 -1.15
C GLY A 23 -46.04 15.16 -2.32
N LYS A 24 -45.99 13.82 -2.21
CA LYS A 24 -46.81 12.88 -3.02
C LYS A 24 -46.40 11.44 -2.72
N ASP A 25 -47.36 10.67 -2.20
CA ASP A 25 -47.27 9.22 -1.98
C ASP A 25 -46.77 8.49 -3.23
N THR A 26 -45.63 7.84 -3.11
CA THR A 26 -45.23 6.76 -4.01
C THR A 26 -45.09 5.52 -3.14
N GLN A 27 -46.12 4.67 -3.15
CA GLN A 27 -46.11 3.38 -2.47
C GLN A 27 -44.92 2.54 -2.97
N LEU A 28 -44.00 2.21 -2.06
CA LEU A 28 -43.11 1.06 -2.19
C LEU A 28 -43.99 -0.18 -2.40
N PRO A 29 -43.71 -1.06 -3.37
CA PRO A 29 -44.38 -2.34 -3.44
C PRO A 29 -44.01 -3.13 -2.18
N ALA A 30 -45.03 -3.54 -1.42
CA ALA A 30 -44.87 -4.49 -0.33
C ALA A 30 -44.14 -5.73 -0.84
N ALA A 31 -42.97 -6.02 -0.27
CA ALA A 31 -42.33 -7.32 -0.40
C ALA A 31 -43.33 -8.35 0.13
N GLY A 32 -43.72 -9.28 -0.74
CA GLY A 32 -44.75 -10.27 -0.47
C GLY A 32 -44.40 -11.10 0.76
N SER A 33 -45.36 -11.15 1.67
CA SER A 33 -45.43 -12.14 2.73
C SER A 33 -45.32 -13.56 2.15
N GLY A 34 -44.36 -14.34 2.67
CA GLY A 34 -44.42 -15.79 2.78
C GLY A 34 -44.66 -16.58 1.49
N ALA A 35 -43.59 -16.93 0.79
CA ALA A 35 -43.53 -18.17 0.02
C ALA A 35 -42.64 -19.15 0.79
N GLN A 36 -43.29 -20.05 1.53
CA GLN A 36 -42.65 -21.21 2.14
C GLN A 36 -42.24 -22.14 1.00
N GLU A 37 -40.99 -22.05 0.55
CA GLU A 37 -40.42 -23.00 -0.41
C GLU A 37 -40.29 -24.38 0.27
N ASP A 38 -40.67 -25.43 -0.46
CA ASP A 38 -40.54 -26.83 -0.03
C ASP A 38 -39.05 -27.11 0.26
N LYS A 39 -38.68 -27.09 1.55
CA LYS A 39 -37.35 -27.52 2.02
C LYS A 39 -37.14 -28.95 1.54
N SER A 40 -36.00 -29.20 0.88
CA SER A 40 -35.59 -30.58 0.57
C SER A 40 -35.57 -31.40 1.86
N SER A 41 -35.83 -32.71 1.80
CA SER A 41 -35.89 -33.53 3.03
C SER A 41 -34.57 -33.50 3.83
N GLY A 42 -33.45 -33.17 3.20
CA GLY A 42 -32.15 -32.97 3.87
C GLY A 42 -32.05 -31.64 4.62
N ASP A 43 -32.49 -30.53 4.01
CA ASP A 43 -32.45 -29.19 4.60
C ASP A 43 -33.30 -29.12 5.88
N ALA A 44 -34.42 -29.85 5.91
CA ALA A 44 -35.27 -29.96 7.09
C ALA A 44 -34.58 -30.69 8.25
N VAL A 45 -33.74 -31.69 7.97
CA VAL A 45 -32.97 -32.41 9.00
C VAL A 45 -31.92 -31.50 9.61
N LEU A 46 -31.17 -30.75 8.79
CA LEU A 46 -30.17 -29.79 9.27
C LEU A 46 -30.82 -28.67 10.09
N PHE A 47 -31.98 -28.17 9.66
CA PHE A 47 -32.74 -27.16 10.41
C PHE A 47 -33.15 -27.67 11.80
N SER A 48 -33.73 -28.87 11.88
CA SER A 48 -34.12 -29.46 13.17
C SER A 48 -32.92 -29.75 14.07
N LEU A 49 -31.79 -30.13 13.49
CA LEU A 49 -30.56 -30.40 14.24
C LEU A 49 -30.04 -29.16 14.96
N VAL A 50 -30.02 -28.00 14.29
CA VAL A 50 -29.63 -26.73 14.94
C VAL A 50 -30.71 -26.21 15.89
N GLU A 51 -31.99 -26.39 15.57
CA GLU A 51 -33.10 -26.02 16.46
C GLU A 51 -33.00 -26.77 17.81
N GLU A 52 -32.74 -28.08 17.78
CA GLU A 52 -32.57 -28.91 18.98
C GLU A 52 -31.29 -28.57 19.75
N THR A 53 -30.20 -28.30 19.03
CA THR A 53 -28.88 -28.09 19.65
C THR A 53 -28.75 -26.69 20.26
N ALA A 54 -29.23 -25.65 19.57
CA ALA A 54 -29.08 -24.27 20.00
C ALA A 54 -30.05 -23.90 21.12
N GLY A 55 -31.29 -24.43 21.08
CA GLY A 55 -32.35 -24.09 22.04
C GLY A 55 -32.78 -22.62 22.01
N GLU A 56 -32.45 -21.91 20.93
CA GLU A 56 -32.75 -20.50 20.67
C GLU A 56 -33.51 -20.36 19.34
N GLU A 57 -34.16 -19.22 19.11
CA GLU A 57 -34.84 -18.95 17.84
C GLU A 57 -33.83 -18.87 16.69
N ILE A 58 -34.07 -19.58 15.60
CA ILE A 58 -33.26 -19.50 14.38
C ILE A 58 -33.73 -18.28 13.58
N LEU A 59 -32.85 -17.30 13.44
CA LEU A 59 -33.11 -16.02 12.77
C LEU A 59 -32.64 -16.03 11.32
N LEU A 60 -31.48 -16.64 11.05
CA LEU A 60 -30.94 -16.85 9.70
C LEU A 60 -30.64 -18.33 9.52
N PHE A 61 -30.90 -18.86 8.33
CA PHE A 61 -30.60 -20.26 7.99
C PHE A 61 -30.42 -20.41 6.48
N ASP A 62 -29.21 -20.75 6.06
CA ASP A 62 -28.84 -20.94 4.67
C ASP A 62 -28.18 -22.31 4.50
N CYS A 63 -28.69 -23.10 3.56
CA CYS A 63 -28.25 -24.46 3.29
C CYS A 63 -27.72 -24.57 1.87
N ALA A 64 -26.48 -25.04 1.69
CA ALA A 64 -25.82 -25.18 0.39
C ALA A 64 -24.78 -26.31 0.45
N ASP A 65 -24.27 -26.70 -0.72
CA ASP A 65 -23.06 -27.51 -0.84
C ASP A 65 -21.87 -26.55 -0.79
N PHE A 66 -21.34 -26.30 0.41
CA PHE A 66 -20.40 -25.19 0.63
C PHE A 66 -18.98 -25.55 0.16
N ASP A 67 -18.58 -26.81 0.23
CA ASP A 67 -17.27 -27.29 -0.22
C ASP A 67 -17.30 -28.04 -1.57
N GLY A 68 -18.47 -28.21 -2.18
CA GLY A 68 -18.63 -28.80 -3.51
C GLY A 68 -18.52 -30.31 -3.52
N ASP A 69 -18.64 -30.98 -2.36
CA ASP A 69 -18.53 -32.43 -2.23
C ASP A 69 -19.82 -33.19 -2.60
N GLY A 70 -20.90 -32.46 -2.88
CA GLY A 70 -22.23 -32.97 -3.24
C GLY A 70 -23.13 -33.26 -2.05
N LYS A 71 -22.66 -33.06 -0.82
CA LYS A 71 -23.46 -33.02 0.41
C LYS A 71 -23.88 -31.58 0.66
N ARG A 72 -24.82 -31.39 1.58
CA ARG A 72 -25.28 -30.06 1.95
C ARG A 72 -25.02 -29.86 3.42
N GLU A 73 -24.49 -28.70 3.72
CA GLU A 73 -24.27 -28.17 5.05
C GLU A 73 -25.15 -26.93 5.21
N ALA A 74 -25.28 -26.45 6.44
CA ALA A 74 -25.97 -25.21 6.71
C ALA A 74 -25.16 -24.31 7.64
N PHE A 75 -25.28 -23.02 7.41
CA PHE A 75 -24.97 -22.02 8.41
C PHE A 75 -26.26 -21.42 8.96
N ALA A 76 -26.26 -21.15 10.26
CA ALA A 76 -27.41 -20.56 10.93
C ALA A 76 -27.00 -19.50 11.94
N PHE A 77 -27.89 -18.56 12.21
CA PHE A 77 -27.77 -17.62 13.30
C PHE A 77 -28.96 -17.78 14.25
N THR A 78 -28.70 -18.00 15.54
CA THR A 78 -29.74 -18.16 16.56
C THR A 78 -29.66 -17.04 17.60
N GLY A 79 -30.80 -16.56 18.10
CA GLY A 79 -30.81 -15.52 19.14
C GLY A 79 -32.09 -14.69 19.17
N VAL A 80 -31.94 -13.37 19.27
CA VAL A 80 -33.05 -12.40 19.34
C VAL A 80 -32.93 -11.33 18.24
N ASN A 81 -34.05 -10.96 17.62
CA ASN A 81 -34.11 -9.85 16.65
C ASN A 81 -34.55 -8.54 17.34
N HIS A 82 -33.67 -7.55 17.36
CA HIS A 82 -33.89 -6.20 17.86
C HIS A 82 -34.12 -5.20 16.72
N ASN A 83 -35.27 -5.30 16.05
CA ASN A 83 -35.68 -4.41 14.95
C ASN A 83 -34.68 -4.37 13.77
N GLY A 84 -34.25 -5.53 13.28
CA GLY A 84 -33.34 -5.68 12.14
C GLY A 84 -31.86 -5.81 12.53
N VAL A 85 -31.56 -5.72 13.83
CA VAL A 85 -30.26 -6.10 14.39
C VAL A 85 -30.43 -7.40 15.17
N LEU A 86 -29.79 -8.47 14.71
CA LEU A 86 -29.83 -9.78 15.33
C LEU A 86 -28.73 -9.85 16.40
N GLU A 87 -29.05 -10.30 17.60
CA GLU A 87 -28.09 -10.56 18.68
C GLU A 87 -28.13 -12.05 19.02
N GLY A 88 -27.00 -12.75 18.91
CA GLY A 88 -27.04 -14.21 18.90
C GLY A 88 -25.73 -14.92 18.61
N ARG A 89 -25.81 -16.15 18.10
CA ARG A 89 -24.68 -17.06 17.86
C ARG A 89 -24.75 -17.65 16.45
N ARG A 90 -23.58 -17.79 15.82
CA ARG A 90 -23.41 -18.49 14.54
C ARG A 90 -23.19 -19.99 14.75
N TRP A 91 -23.78 -20.78 13.88
CA TRP A 91 -23.70 -22.23 13.88
C TRP A 91 -23.32 -22.73 12.49
N PHE A 92 -22.48 -23.76 12.47
CA PHE A 92 -22.26 -24.61 11.31
C PHE A 92 -22.92 -25.97 11.57
N VAL A 93 -23.60 -26.50 10.57
CA VAL A 93 -24.41 -27.72 10.67
C VAL A 93 -24.08 -28.65 9.52
N SER A 94 -23.67 -29.88 9.84
CA SER A 94 -23.40 -30.94 8.87
C SER A 94 -24.05 -32.25 9.32
N GLU A 95 -23.82 -33.34 8.57
CA GLU A 95 -24.21 -34.69 8.98
C GLU A 95 -23.60 -35.11 10.33
N GLU A 96 -22.49 -34.50 10.75
CA GLU A 96 -21.80 -34.82 12.01
C GLU A 96 -22.43 -34.14 13.24
N GLY A 97 -23.22 -33.07 13.05
CA GLY A 97 -23.77 -32.29 14.15
C GLY A 97 -23.92 -30.80 13.83
N ALA A 98 -24.45 -30.05 14.80
CA ALA A 98 -24.39 -28.59 14.83
C ALA A 98 -23.31 -28.14 15.82
N VAL A 99 -22.40 -27.26 15.39
CA VAL A 99 -21.32 -26.70 16.21
C VAL A 99 -21.32 -25.18 16.13
N PRO A 100 -21.08 -24.47 17.24
CA PRO A 100 -20.94 -23.01 17.20
C PRO A 100 -19.65 -22.61 16.48
N VAL A 101 -19.69 -21.52 15.71
CA VAL A 101 -18.54 -20.95 14.98
C VAL A 101 -18.39 -19.45 15.28
N GLY A 102 -17.24 -18.85 14.95
CA GLY A 102 -16.96 -17.43 15.25
C GLY A 102 -16.27 -17.24 16.61
N THR A 103 -16.78 -16.37 17.48
CA THR A 103 -16.22 -16.05 18.81
C THR A 103 -16.28 -17.21 19.84
N GLY A 104 -16.20 -18.46 19.40
CA GLY A 104 -16.20 -19.66 20.24
C GLY A 104 -17.53 -19.94 20.95
N GLY A 105 -18.60 -19.21 20.59
CA GLY A 105 -19.90 -19.30 21.27
C GLY A 105 -19.92 -18.72 22.69
N GLU A 106 -18.87 -18.01 23.11
CA GLU A 106 -18.75 -17.46 24.47
C GLU A 106 -19.50 -16.13 24.63
N THR A 107 -19.57 -15.31 23.57
CA THR A 107 -20.24 -14.01 23.58
C THR A 107 -21.28 -13.91 22.46
N PRO A 108 -22.47 -13.34 22.73
CA PRO A 108 -23.40 -12.97 21.68
C PRO A 108 -22.75 -11.99 20.70
N GLU A 109 -22.99 -12.22 19.42
CA GLU A 109 -22.55 -11.38 18.32
C GLU A 109 -23.75 -10.58 17.78
N SER A 110 -23.46 -9.48 17.08
CA SER A 110 -24.50 -8.67 16.45
C SER A 110 -24.37 -8.72 14.94
N LEU A 111 -25.46 -9.07 14.24
CA LEU A 111 -25.57 -9.09 12.78
C LEU A 111 -26.72 -8.19 12.31
N GLN A 112 -26.68 -7.75 11.07
CA GLN A 112 -27.87 -7.25 10.39
C GLN A 112 -28.75 -8.44 9.95
N ASP A 113 -30.05 -8.19 9.80
CA ASP A 113 -31.03 -9.17 9.29
C ASP A 113 -30.87 -9.36 7.77
N ILE A 114 -29.70 -9.87 7.38
CA ILE A 114 -29.30 -10.15 6.00
C ILE A 114 -28.39 -11.37 5.97
N SER A 115 -28.70 -12.31 5.09
CA SER A 115 -27.80 -13.38 4.71
C SER A 115 -27.94 -13.74 3.24
N ALA A 116 -26.90 -14.35 2.68
CA ALA A 116 -26.94 -14.94 1.35
C ALA A 116 -25.96 -16.11 1.23
N VAL A 117 -26.22 -16.98 0.26
CA VAL A 117 -25.23 -17.94 -0.25
C VAL A 117 -24.60 -17.35 -1.50
N VAL A 118 -23.28 -17.24 -1.49
CA VAL A 118 -22.49 -16.72 -2.61
C VAL A 118 -21.71 -17.85 -3.25
N GLU A 119 -22.14 -18.26 -4.45
CA GLU A 119 -21.50 -19.32 -5.23
C GLU A 119 -20.20 -18.82 -5.91
N THR A 120 -19.28 -19.75 -6.13
CA THR A 120 -18.02 -19.53 -6.83
C THR A 120 -17.94 -20.29 -8.16
N PRO A 121 -17.02 -19.92 -9.08
CA PRO A 121 -16.79 -20.69 -10.30
C PRO A 121 -16.27 -22.12 -10.08
N GLU A 122 -15.76 -22.44 -8.87
CA GLU A 122 -15.18 -23.74 -8.53
C GLU A 122 -16.19 -24.69 -7.85
N ASN A 123 -17.50 -24.38 -7.95
CA ASN A 123 -18.60 -25.08 -7.29
C ASN A 123 -18.49 -25.11 -5.76
N THR A 124 -17.81 -24.14 -5.16
CA THR A 124 -17.86 -23.88 -3.72
C THR A 124 -18.81 -22.72 -3.44
N ALA A 125 -19.20 -22.55 -2.18
CA ALA A 125 -20.03 -21.42 -1.77
C ALA A 125 -19.54 -20.81 -0.46
N PHE A 126 -19.97 -19.57 -0.22
CA PHE A 126 -19.75 -18.86 1.03
C PHE A 126 -21.07 -18.40 1.63
N TRP A 127 -21.20 -18.52 2.94
CA TRP A 127 -22.26 -17.87 3.69
C TRP A 127 -21.87 -16.43 3.98
N TYR A 128 -22.67 -15.51 3.48
CA TYR A 128 -22.49 -14.08 3.65
C TYR A 128 -23.48 -13.55 4.68
N THR A 129 -22.97 -12.72 5.59
CA THR A 129 -23.76 -11.89 6.52
C THR A 129 -23.09 -10.52 6.67
N GLU A 130 -23.77 -9.56 7.30
CA GLU A 130 -23.18 -8.26 7.67
C GLU A 130 -23.18 -8.10 9.19
N SER A 131 -22.08 -7.60 9.74
CA SER A 131 -22.01 -7.28 11.16
C SER A 131 -22.96 -6.14 11.53
N GLY A 132 -23.41 -6.15 12.78
CA GLY A 132 -24.12 -5.02 13.38
C GLY A 132 -23.16 -3.84 13.55
N GLY A 133 -23.56 -2.64 13.13
CA GLY A 133 -22.67 -1.48 13.25
C GLY A 133 -23.03 -0.21 12.46
N GLY A 134 -24.10 -0.20 11.67
CA GLY A 134 -24.46 0.96 10.85
C GLY A 134 -23.32 1.36 9.92
N SER A 135 -22.64 2.49 10.21
CA SER A 135 -21.49 2.98 9.44
C SER A 135 -20.20 2.16 9.60
N SER A 136 -20.18 1.17 10.50
CA SER A 136 -19.05 0.27 10.77
C SER A 136 -19.41 -1.19 10.54
N ALA A 137 -20.45 -1.46 9.75
CA ALA A 137 -20.77 -2.81 9.32
C ALA A 137 -19.62 -3.38 8.48
N CYS A 138 -19.39 -4.69 8.61
CA CYS A 138 -18.46 -5.42 7.78
C CYS A 138 -19.12 -6.72 7.31
N SER A 139 -18.86 -7.07 6.05
CA SER A 139 -19.20 -8.34 5.45
C SER A 139 -18.45 -9.45 6.16
N LEU A 140 -19.18 -10.46 6.62
CA LEU A 140 -18.65 -11.68 7.19
C LEU A 140 -18.87 -12.83 6.21
N LEU A 141 -17.81 -13.57 5.90
CA LEU A 141 -17.81 -14.58 4.85
C LEU A 141 -17.28 -15.90 5.39
N TRP A 142 -18.11 -16.94 5.36
CA TRP A 142 -17.79 -18.26 5.89
C TRP A 142 -17.85 -19.33 4.80
N GLY A 143 -16.77 -20.08 4.63
CA GLY A 143 -16.68 -21.20 3.71
C GLY A 143 -16.56 -22.53 4.45
N VAL A 144 -16.56 -23.63 3.70
CA VAL A 144 -16.27 -24.97 4.20
C VAL A 144 -15.09 -25.54 3.42
N SER A 145 -14.14 -26.15 4.13
CA SER A 145 -13.02 -26.86 3.53
C SER A 145 -12.78 -28.14 4.30
N GLU A 146 -12.75 -29.28 3.58
CA GLU A 146 -12.63 -30.62 4.17
C GLU A 146 -13.68 -30.86 5.28
N GLY A 147 -14.94 -30.45 5.05
CA GLY A 147 -16.04 -30.57 6.02
C GLY A 147 -15.93 -29.66 7.25
N ARG A 148 -14.98 -28.72 7.28
CA ARG A 148 -14.78 -27.79 8.41
C ARG A 148 -15.10 -26.35 8.01
N PRO A 149 -15.83 -25.60 8.85
CA PRO A 149 -16.11 -24.20 8.59
C PRO A 149 -14.85 -23.36 8.80
N TYR A 150 -14.62 -22.38 7.93
CA TYR A 150 -13.55 -21.40 8.07
C TYR A 150 -14.04 -20.01 7.69
N GLU A 151 -13.40 -18.99 8.28
CA GLU A 151 -13.65 -17.59 7.94
C GLU A 151 -12.75 -17.17 6.76
N SER A 152 -13.35 -16.61 5.72
CA SER A 152 -12.65 -16.22 4.50
C SER A 152 -11.67 -15.08 4.74
N VAL A 153 -10.62 -15.01 3.92
CA VAL A 153 -9.63 -13.92 3.91
C VAL A 153 -10.25 -12.54 3.69
N LEU A 154 -11.47 -12.42 3.15
CA LEU A 154 -12.15 -11.13 2.97
C LEU A 154 -13.08 -10.75 4.14
N SER A 155 -13.36 -11.68 5.04
CA SER A 155 -14.27 -11.46 6.17
C SER A 155 -13.78 -10.32 7.06
N GLY A 156 -14.67 -9.41 7.42
CA GLY A 156 -14.38 -8.28 8.31
C GLY A 156 -13.64 -7.10 7.67
N LYS A 157 -13.19 -7.21 6.41
CA LYS A 157 -12.30 -6.20 5.79
C LYS A 157 -13.02 -5.05 5.07
N GLY A 158 -14.30 -5.22 4.75
CA GLY A 158 -15.12 -4.19 4.12
C GLY A 158 -16.60 -4.55 4.23
N GLU A 159 -17.46 -3.80 3.57
CA GLU A 159 -18.92 -3.92 3.62
C GLU A 159 -19.52 -4.28 2.26
N ALA A 160 -20.78 -4.71 2.26
CA ALA A 160 -21.60 -4.94 1.08
C ALA A 160 -20.97 -5.87 0.02
N PHE A 161 -20.45 -7.02 0.46
CA PHE A 161 -19.89 -8.03 -0.44
C PHE A 161 -20.90 -8.48 -1.50
N THR A 162 -20.49 -8.48 -2.77
CA THR A 162 -21.39 -8.86 -3.88
C THR A 162 -20.63 -9.46 -5.06
N GLY A 163 -21.26 -10.43 -5.75
CA GLY A 163 -20.75 -10.98 -7.01
C GLY A 163 -21.39 -10.30 -8.21
N SER A 164 -20.59 -9.91 -9.21
CA SER A 164 -21.04 -9.18 -10.40
C SER A 164 -21.46 -10.09 -11.58
N GLY A 165 -21.49 -11.41 -11.37
CA GLY A 165 -21.99 -12.40 -12.33
C GLY A 165 -21.04 -12.72 -13.50
N ASP A 166 -19.96 -11.96 -13.68
CA ASP A 166 -18.88 -12.22 -14.63
C ASP A 166 -17.66 -12.92 -13.99
N GLY A 167 -17.78 -13.30 -12.71
CA GLY A 167 -16.70 -13.88 -11.89
C GLY A 167 -15.95 -12.85 -11.04
N THR A 168 -16.24 -11.55 -11.18
CA THR A 168 -15.71 -10.51 -10.31
C THR A 168 -16.58 -10.35 -9.07
N TYR A 169 -15.93 -10.26 -7.91
CA TYR A 169 -16.52 -9.97 -6.62
C TYR A 169 -16.12 -8.56 -6.18
N LEU A 170 -17.02 -7.88 -5.49
CA LEU A 170 -16.81 -6.55 -4.95
C LEU A 170 -16.93 -6.61 -3.45
N LEU A 171 -16.00 -5.98 -2.75
CA LEU A 171 -16.12 -5.64 -1.35
C LEU A 171 -15.87 -4.15 -1.22
N TYR A 172 -16.68 -3.45 -0.43
CA TYR A 172 -16.55 -2.00 -0.32
C TYR A 172 -15.74 -1.60 0.89
N GLN A 173 -14.65 -0.88 0.69
CA GLN A 173 -13.84 -0.34 1.77
C GLN A 173 -14.44 0.97 2.25
N SER A 174 -14.65 1.08 3.57
CA SER A 174 -15.02 2.32 4.25
C SER A 174 -13.77 3.03 4.77
N SER A 175 -13.53 4.27 4.34
CA SER A 175 -12.39 5.10 4.73
C SER A 175 -12.84 6.50 5.16
N LEU A 176 -12.02 7.19 5.96
CA LEU A 176 -12.21 8.61 6.30
C LEU A 176 -11.29 9.46 5.42
N ASP A 177 -11.60 9.55 4.14
CA ASP A 177 -10.72 10.15 3.13
C ASP A 177 -11.44 11.09 2.16
N ALA A 178 -12.68 11.49 2.45
CA ALA A 178 -13.35 12.50 1.64
C ALA A 178 -12.54 13.80 1.64
N ARG A 179 -11.85 14.06 2.76
CA ARG A 179 -11.01 15.23 2.98
C ARG A 179 -9.56 14.89 3.27
N GLU A 180 -8.66 15.86 3.02
CA GLU A 180 -7.22 15.70 3.30
C GLU A 180 -6.88 15.59 4.79
N ASP A 181 -7.73 16.11 5.67
CA ASP A 181 -7.56 16.08 7.12
C ASP A 181 -7.99 14.74 7.76
N GLY A 182 -8.35 13.74 6.95
CA GLY A 182 -8.81 12.44 7.44
C GLY A 182 -10.25 12.46 7.94
N THR A 183 -11.07 13.42 7.48
CA THR A 183 -12.52 13.48 7.78
C THR A 183 -13.40 13.14 6.58
N GLY A 184 -14.65 12.80 6.88
CA GLY A 184 -15.67 12.44 5.89
C GLY A 184 -15.55 10.98 5.44
N ARG A 185 -16.52 10.17 5.86
CA ARG A 185 -16.59 8.75 5.50
C ARG A 185 -16.94 8.60 4.03
N THR A 186 -16.17 7.78 3.33
CA THR A 186 -16.45 7.36 1.96
C THR A 186 -16.42 5.84 1.85
N VAL A 187 -17.05 5.33 0.79
CA VAL A 187 -17.16 3.90 0.51
C VAL A 187 -16.69 3.64 -0.93
N LYS A 188 -15.75 2.72 -1.14
CA LYS A 188 -15.15 2.44 -2.45
C LYS A 188 -15.13 0.96 -2.79
N PRO A 189 -15.40 0.57 -4.05
CA PRO A 189 -15.28 -0.81 -4.45
C PRO A 189 -13.82 -1.25 -4.51
N CYS A 190 -13.53 -2.38 -3.88
CA CYS A 190 -12.35 -3.21 -4.10
C CYS A 190 -12.79 -4.43 -4.92
N TYR A 191 -11.94 -4.89 -5.83
CA TYR A 191 -12.30 -5.86 -6.85
C TYR A 191 -11.54 -7.16 -6.63
N PHE A 192 -12.25 -8.30 -6.62
CA PHE A 192 -11.68 -9.61 -6.35
C PHE A 192 -12.10 -10.64 -7.40
N TYR A 193 -11.32 -11.70 -7.53
CA TYR A 193 -11.69 -12.92 -8.25
C TYR A 193 -11.49 -14.14 -7.33
N TYR A 194 -12.13 -15.26 -7.67
CA TYR A 194 -12.00 -16.50 -6.92
C TYR A 194 -11.21 -17.52 -7.75
N LYS A 195 -10.16 -18.10 -7.16
CA LYS A 195 -9.29 -19.08 -7.81
C LYS A 195 -8.56 -19.90 -6.76
N GLU A 196 -8.40 -21.20 -7.00
CA GLU A 196 -7.62 -22.11 -6.15
C GLU A 196 -8.11 -22.09 -4.69
N GLY A 197 -9.43 -22.09 -4.49
CA GLY A 197 -10.03 -22.15 -3.16
C GLY A 197 -10.02 -20.84 -2.36
N SER A 198 -9.50 -19.73 -2.89
CA SER A 198 -9.42 -18.44 -2.18
C SER A 198 -9.85 -17.24 -3.03
N PHE A 199 -10.20 -16.14 -2.38
CA PHE A 199 -10.38 -14.85 -3.02
C PHE A 199 -9.04 -14.14 -3.18
N HIS A 200 -8.85 -13.51 -4.34
CA HIS A 200 -7.66 -12.76 -4.69
C HIS A 200 -8.09 -11.37 -5.13
N GLU A 201 -7.44 -10.32 -4.63
CA GLU A 201 -7.68 -8.97 -5.14
C GLU A 201 -7.12 -8.84 -6.56
N TYR A 202 -7.82 -8.13 -7.44
CA TYR A 202 -7.20 -7.65 -8.66
C TYR A 202 -6.17 -6.58 -8.29
N GLY A 203 -4.89 -6.98 -8.27
CA GLY A 203 -3.77 -6.11 -7.95
C GLY A 203 -3.75 -4.81 -8.77
N ALA A 204 -2.96 -3.84 -8.33
CA ALA A 204 -2.83 -2.53 -8.95
C ALA A 204 -1.38 -2.09 -9.11
N VAL A 205 -0.98 -1.67 -10.30
CA VAL A 205 0.32 -1.05 -10.53
C VAL A 205 0.19 0.47 -10.65
N PRO A 206 1.11 1.25 -10.07
CA PRO A 206 1.09 2.70 -10.21
C PRO A 206 1.44 3.09 -11.64
N VAL A 207 0.78 4.12 -12.16
CA VAL A 207 1.01 4.65 -13.50
C VAL A 207 1.33 6.15 -13.40
N GLY A 208 2.45 6.56 -14.01
CA GLY A 208 2.79 7.98 -14.12
C GLY A 208 1.84 8.72 -15.06
N ARG A 209 1.65 10.03 -14.83
CA ARG A 209 0.75 10.87 -15.64
C ARG A 209 1.07 10.79 -17.14
N ASP A 210 2.34 10.87 -17.52
CA ASP A 210 2.73 10.86 -18.94
C ASP A 210 2.39 9.52 -19.60
N SER A 211 2.73 8.40 -18.94
CA SER A 211 2.35 7.06 -19.40
C SER A 211 0.83 6.92 -19.52
N PHE A 212 0.06 7.43 -18.56
CA PHE A 212 -1.40 7.44 -18.62
C PHE A 212 -1.92 8.24 -19.83
N LEU A 213 -1.38 9.44 -20.08
CA LEU A 213 -1.80 10.31 -21.19
C LEU A 213 -1.45 9.75 -22.58
N THR A 214 -0.58 8.73 -22.67
CA THR A 214 -0.38 7.99 -23.93
C THR A 214 -1.56 7.09 -24.30
N LEU A 215 -2.43 6.76 -23.34
CA LEU A 215 -3.57 5.89 -23.57
C LEU A 215 -4.69 6.63 -24.32
N PRO A 216 -5.24 6.07 -25.40
CA PRO A 216 -6.42 6.60 -26.07
C PRO A 216 -7.57 6.87 -25.08
N GLY A 217 -8.17 8.06 -25.12
CA GLY A 217 -9.27 8.49 -24.23
C GLY A 217 -8.84 9.04 -22.86
N ALA A 218 -7.55 8.95 -22.51
CA ALA A 218 -7.05 9.37 -21.19
C ALA A 218 -7.23 10.87 -20.92
N ALA A 219 -6.91 11.71 -21.91
CA ALA A 219 -7.01 13.16 -21.79
C ALA A 219 -8.48 13.60 -21.60
N GLU A 220 -9.41 12.94 -22.30
CA GLU A 220 -10.83 13.20 -22.20
C GLU A 220 -11.36 12.89 -20.80
N CYS A 221 -10.93 11.77 -20.20
CA CYS A 221 -11.29 11.40 -18.82
C CYS A 221 -10.86 12.46 -17.77
N LEU A 222 -9.77 13.19 -18.02
CA LEU A 222 -9.24 14.19 -17.08
C LEU A 222 -9.72 15.62 -17.33
N SER A 223 -10.09 15.94 -18.57
CA SER A 223 -10.24 17.32 -19.05
C SER A 223 -11.17 18.21 -18.21
N SER A 224 -12.29 17.67 -17.71
CA SER A 224 -13.23 18.42 -16.86
C SER A 224 -12.64 18.73 -15.48
N TYR A 225 -11.90 17.79 -14.90
CA TYR A 225 -11.32 17.93 -13.56
C TYR A 225 -10.15 18.91 -13.56
N GLU A 226 -9.32 18.88 -14.60
CA GLU A 226 -8.24 19.85 -14.77
C GLU A 226 -8.79 21.27 -14.94
N SER A 227 -9.87 21.43 -15.71
CA SER A 227 -10.57 22.71 -15.88
C SER A 227 -11.14 23.24 -14.56
N ASP A 228 -11.46 22.32 -13.64
CA ASP A 228 -11.96 22.61 -12.30
C ASP A 228 -10.85 22.69 -11.23
N ASN A 229 -9.57 22.75 -11.63
CA ASN A 229 -8.39 22.82 -10.75
C ASN A 229 -8.18 21.60 -9.84
N TYR A 230 -8.62 20.42 -10.25
CA TYR A 230 -8.17 19.18 -9.61
C TYR A 230 -6.75 18.84 -10.09
N TRP A 231 -5.95 18.24 -9.20
CA TRP A 231 -4.66 17.63 -9.53
C TRP A 231 -4.71 16.13 -9.30
N ILE A 232 -3.87 15.40 -10.03
CA ILE A 232 -3.71 13.95 -9.86
C ILE A 232 -2.86 13.68 -8.63
N LYS A 233 -3.38 12.87 -7.72
CA LYS A 233 -2.61 12.30 -6.60
C LYS A 233 -1.94 11.01 -7.02
N GLU A 234 -2.73 10.08 -7.56
CA GLU A 234 -2.27 8.74 -7.95
C GLU A 234 -3.10 8.23 -9.13
N ILE A 235 -2.48 7.37 -9.95
CA ILE A 235 -3.17 6.62 -10.99
C ILE A 235 -2.82 5.15 -10.80
N TRP A 236 -3.84 4.31 -10.74
CA TRP A 236 -3.72 2.87 -10.53
C TRP A 236 -4.28 2.14 -11.74
N LEU A 237 -3.45 1.32 -12.40
CA LEU A 237 -3.93 0.34 -13.38
C LEU A 237 -4.18 -0.98 -12.67
N ARG A 238 -5.40 -1.50 -12.74
CA ARG A 238 -5.83 -2.73 -12.07
C ARG A 238 -5.67 -3.95 -12.98
N GLY A 239 -5.44 -5.12 -12.39
CA GLY A 239 -5.29 -6.39 -13.12
C GLY A 239 -6.51 -6.77 -13.95
N ASN A 240 -7.71 -6.30 -13.58
CA ASN A 240 -8.94 -6.45 -14.38
C ASN A 240 -9.09 -5.42 -15.51
N GLY A 241 -8.10 -4.56 -15.74
CA GLY A 241 -8.11 -3.58 -16.82
C GLY A 241 -8.81 -2.26 -16.51
N LEU A 242 -9.27 -2.05 -15.27
CA LEU A 242 -9.75 -0.73 -14.82
C LEU A 242 -8.58 0.21 -14.56
N VAL A 243 -8.77 1.49 -14.84
CA VAL A 243 -7.84 2.56 -14.48
C VAL A 243 -8.51 3.47 -13.47
N GLN A 244 -7.91 3.62 -12.29
CA GLN A 244 -8.44 4.45 -11.22
C GLN A 244 -7.57 5.68 -11.02
N LEU A 245 -8.17 6.86 -11.03
CA LEU A 245 -7.50 8.14 -10.81
C LEU A 245 -7.96 8.71 -9.48
N ASN A 246 -7.02 8.88 -8.56
CA ASN A 246 -7.25 9.59 -7.31
C ASN A 246 -6.88 11.06 -7.52
N LEU A 247 -7.85 11.95 -7.36
CA LEU A 247 -7.75 13.38 -7.62
C LEU A 247 -7.93 14.18 -6.34
N GLY A 248 -7.22 15.30 -6.21
CA GLY A 248 -7.34 16.26 -5.13
C GLY A 248 -7.80 17.63 -5.63
N LYS A 249 -8.61 18.34 -4.83
CA LYS A 249 -8.90 19.76 -5.00
C LYS A 249 -9.15 20.41 -3.64
N GLU A 250 -8.35 21.41 -3.30
CA GLU A 250 -8.38 22.04 -1.98
C GLU A 250 -8.32 20.96 -0.88
N ASP A 251 -9.33 20.88 -0.02
CA ASP A 251 -9.44 19.87 1.02
C ASP A 251 -10.16 18.59 0.56
N ARG A 252 -10.56 18.44 -0.71
CA ARG A 252 -11.41 17.33 -1.21
C ARG A 252 -10.63 16.30 -2.00
N ASN A 253 -11.07 15.05 -1.84
CA ASN A 253 -10.61 13.93 -2.66
C ASN A 253 -11.74 13.36 -3.50
N VAL A 254 -11.42 12.95 -4.74
CA VAL A 254 -12.33 12.25 -5.66
C VAL A 254 -11.59 11.10 -6.32
N ASN A 255 -12.27 9.98 -6.54
CA ASN A 255 -11.79 8.85 -7.32
C ASN A 255 -12.61 8.70 -8.59
N LEU A 256 -11.92 8.63 -9.74
CA LEU A 256 -12.51 8.27 -11.02
C LEU A 256 -12.12 6.85 -11.39
N THR A 257 -13.10 6.05 -11.77
CA THR A 257 -12.86 4.73 -12.36
C THR A 257 -13.15 4.81 -13.85
N CYS A 258 -12.13 4.52 -14.65
CA CYS A 258 -12.20 4.42 -16.10
C CYS A 258 -12.13 2.96 -16.53
N SER A 259 -12.90 2.60 -17.55
CA SER A 259 -12.80 1.31 -18.22
C SER A 259 -12.49 1.46 -19.70
N TRP A 260 -11.81 0.45 -20.23
CA TRP A 260 -11.44 0.37 -21.63
C TRP A 260 -12.60 -0.15 -22.48
N LYS A 261 -13.16 0.71 -23.32
CA LYS A 261 -14.31 0.41 -24.19
C LYS A 261 -14.00 0.90 -25.60
N ASP A 262 -14.26 0.04 -26.59
CA ASP A 262 -14.10 0.38 -28.01
C ASP A 262 -12.71 0.95 -28.40
N GLY A 263 -11.65 0.50 -27.71
CA GLY A 263 -10.26 0.90 -28.00
C GLY A 263 -9.81 2.21 -27.35
N ALA A 264 -10.59 2.74 -26.40
CA ALA A 264 -10.23 3.92 -25.60
C ALA A 264 -10.70 3.81 -24.15
N LEU A 265 -10.11 4.60 -23.26
CA LEU A 265 -10.60 4.80 -21.91
C LEU A 265 -11.88 5.64 -21.90
N THR A 266 -12.81 5.26 -21.03
CA THR A 266 -14.05 5.99 -20.76
C THR A 266 -14.31 6.02 -19.26
N VAL A 267 -14.77 7.17 -18.73
CA VAL A 267 -15.17 7.27 -17.32
C VAL A 267 -16.42 6.41 -17.11
N GLU A 268 -16.34 5.50 -16.15
CA GLU A 268 -17.43 4.59 -15.77
C GLU A 268 -18.09 4.99 -14.46
N ASN A 269 -17.30 5.45 -13.50
CA ASN A 269 -17.82 5.85 -12.20
C ASN A 269 -16.97 6.97 -11.57
N GLU A 270 -17.60 7.76 -10.70
CA GLU A 270 -16.99 8.79 -9.87
C GLU A 270 -17.45 8.58 -8.42
N ASN A 271 -16.51 8.64 -7.47
CA ASN A 271 -16.81 8.50 -6.04
C ASN A 271 -16.01 9.53 -5.22
N ASP A 272 -16.59 10.11 -4.17
CA ASP A 272 -15.86 10.97 -3.21
C ASP A 272 -14.80 10.16 -2.47
N GLY A 273 -13.57 10.64 -2.27
CA GLY A 273 -12.52 9.89 -1.54
C GLY A 273 -11.47 9.27 -2.46
N ILE A 274 -10.72 8.29 -1.96
CA ILE A 274 -9.55 7.74 -2.66
C ILE A 274 -9.69 6.22 -2.76
N ALA A 275 -9.55 5.68 -3.97
CA ALA A 275 -9.52 4.23 -4.13
C ALA A 275 -8.14 3.69 -3.77
N GLY A 276 -8.11 2.62 -2.98
CA GLY A 276 -6.91 1.90 -2.60
C GLY A 276 -7.00 0.40 -2.93
N LEU A 277 -5.96 -0.34 -2.57
CA LEU A 277 -6.00 -1.80 -2.47
C LEU A 277 -6.52 -2.16 -1.07
N LEU A 278 -7.37 -3.18 -0.98
CA LEU A 278 -7.82 -3.67 0.31
C LEU A 278 -6.76 -4.55 0.96
N THR A 279 -6.27 -5.56 0.23
CA THR A 279 -5.36 -6.57 0.77
C THR A 279 -3.90 -6.31 0.46
N GLY A 280 -3.56 -5.22 -0.25
CA GLY A 280 -2.19 -4.71 -0.43
C GLY A 280 -1.23 -5.65 -1.18
N GLU A 281 -1.59 -6.92 -1.28
CA GLU A 281 -0.87 -8.00 -1.92
C GLU A 281 -0.93 -7.78 -3.43
N LEU A 282 0.17 -7.28 -3.97
CA LEU A 282 0.45 -7.33 -5.40
C LEU A 282 0.92 -8.71 -5.85
N ALA A 283 0.57 -9.76 -5.10
CA ALA A 283 1.00 -11.13 -5.33
C ALA A 283 0.25 -11.82 -6.47
N THR A 284 -0.76 -11.18 -7.06
CA THR A 284 -1.38 -11.67 -8.30
C THR A 284 -1.09 -10.68 -9.43
N ALA A 285 0.13 -10.74 -9.97
CA ALA A 285 0.52 -10.10 -11.23
C ALA A 285 -0.24 -10.68 -12.45
N GLU A 286 -1.40 -11.32 -12.23
CA GLU A 286 -2.24 -11.88 -13.26
C GLU A 286 -3.08 -10.77 -13.92
N TRP A 287 -2.96 -10.71 -15.24
CA TRP A 287 -3.71 -9.78 -16.06
C TRP A 287 -5.00 -10.44 -16.58
N PHE A 288 -6.14 -9.84 -16.23
CA PHE A 288 -7.48 -10.23 -16.65
C PHE A 288 -8.16 -9.18 -17.54
N GLY A 289 -7.56 -7.99 -17.65
CA GLY A 289 -8.05 -6.90 -18.48
C GLY A 289 -7.94 -7.17 -19.99
N PRO A 290 -8.33 -6.20 -20.83
CA PRO A 290 -8.25 -6.32 -22.29
C PRO A 290 -6.79 -6.40 -22.76
N GLY A 291 -6.55 -7.04 -23.91
CA GLY A 291 -5.24 -7.02 -24.56
C GLY A 291 -4.87 -5.65 -25.14
N GLY A 292 -3.67 -5.55 -25.72
CA GLY A 292 -3.19 -4.34 -26.38
C GLY A 292 -2.44 -3.41 -25.45
N VAL A 293 -2.62 -2.09 -25.61
CA VAL A 293 -1.80 -1.06 -24.95
C VAL A 293 -1.90 -1.09 -23.42
N LEU A 294 -3.06 -1.44 -22.85
CA LEU A 294 -3.21 -1.56 -21.40
C LEU A 294 -2.42 -2.73 -20.83
N LYS A 295 -2.49 -3.90 -21.49
CA LYS A 295 -1.72 -5.07 -21.08
C LYS A 295 -0.21 -4.81 -21.18
N GLN A 296 0.23 -4.16 -22.25
CA GLN A 296 1.64 -3.80 -22.40
C GLN A 296 2.09 -2.87 -21.27
N LEU A 297 1.31 -1.84 -20.96
CA LEU A 297 1.61 -0.93 -19.86
C LEU A 297 1.65 -1.66 -18.50
N TRP A 298 0.71 -2.59 -18.26
CA TRP A 298 0.73 -3.45 -17.07
C TRP A 298 2.02 -4.26 -16.97
N GLU A 299 2.39 -4.98 -18.04
CA GLU A 299 3.61 -5.80 -18.07
C GLU A 299 4.87 -4.96 -17.83
N GLU A 300 4.96 -3.78 -18.44
CA GLU A 300 6.06 -2.83 -18.23
C GLU A 300 6.14 -2.36 -16.76
N ARG A 301 5.01 -1.98 -16.16
CA ARG A 301 4.97 -1.53 -14.76
C ARG A 301 5.24 -2.67 -13.76
N CYS A 302 4.73 -3.88 -14.03
CA CYS A 302 5.03 -5.06 -13.22
C CYS A 302 6.53 -5.38 -13.26
N ALA A 303 7.16 -5.34 -14.44
CA ALA A 303 8.60 -5.58 -14.56
C ALA A 303 9.42 -4.52 -13.80
N GLU A 304 9.05 -3.24 -13.88
CA GLU A 304 9.68 -2.19 -13.09
C GLU A 304 9.50 -2.40 -11.57
N GLN A 305 8.33 -2.87 -11.14
CA GLN A 305 8.09 -3.16 -9.73
C GLN A 305 8.84 -4.42 -9.27
N GLU A 306 8.95 -5.44 -10.12
CA GLU A 306 9.80 -6.62 -9.85
C GLU A 306 11.28 -6.23 -9.74
N GLU A 307 11.76 -5.25 -10.50
CA GLU A 307 13.14 -4.79 -10.38
C GLU A 307 13.37 -3.96 -9.09
N ASN A 308 12.39 -3.12 -8.73
CA ASN A 308 12.58 -2.08 -7.73
C ASN A 308 11.93 -2.37 -6.36
N GLY A 309 11.13 -3.43 -6.26
CA GLY A 309 10.46 -3.88 -5.04
C GLY A 309 9.11 -3.22 -4.77
N LEU A 310 8.39 -3.80 -3.81
CA LEU A 310 7.18 -3.23 -3.22
C LEU A 310 7.56 -2.04 -2.34
N PHE A 311 6.89 -0.91 -2.56
CA PHE A 311 6.99 0.27 -1.72
C PHE A 311 5.63 0.96 -1.66
N PHE A 312 4.81 0.59 -0.68
CA PHE A 312 3.44 1.07 -0.55
C PHE A 312 3.31 2.07 0.60
N SER A 313 2.85 3.30 0.32
CA SER A 313 2.62 4.30 1.36
C SER A 313 1.28 4.07 2.04
N VAL A 314 1.32 3.83 3.35
CA VAL A 314 0.12 3.86 4.19
C VAL A 314 -0.16 5.32 4.55
N ARG A 315 -1.44 5.73 4.60
CA ARG A 315 -1.82 7.09 5.03
C ARG A 315 -2.26 7.10 6.49
N PRO A 316 -2.11 8.25 7.19
CA PRO A 316 -2.57 8.36 8.56
C PRO A 316 -4.04 8.00 8.67
N GLU A 317 -4.42 7.30 9.72
CA GLU A 317 -5.80 6.88 10.01
C GLU A 317 -6.44 5.91 9.00
N GLN A 318 -5.74 5.57 7.91
CA GLN A 318 -6.19 4.56 6.96
C GLN A 318 -5.89 3.17 7.50
N THR A 319 -6.86 2.27 7.40
CA THR A 319 -6.62 0.83 7.57
C THR A 319 -6.19 0.25 6.23
N ALA A 320 -4.96 -0.25 6.18
CA ALA A 320 -4.44 -1.07 5.10
C ALA A 320 -4.33 -2.52 5.57
N TRP A 321 -4.34 -3.50 4.66
CA TRP A 321 -4.15 -4.90 5.01
C TRP A 321 -3.02 -5.49 4.20
N PHE A 322 -2.12 -6.24 4.85
CA PHE A 322 -1.00 -6.94 4.23
C PHE A 322 -0.65 -8.16 5.07
N ASP A 323 -0.31 -9.29 4.45
CA ASP A 323 0.29 -10.44 5.16
C ASP A 323 1.71 -10.05 5.61
N LEU A 324 1.85 -9.57 6.85
CA LEU A 324 3.12 -9.07 7.37
C LEU A 324 4.01 -10.20 7.89
N ASP A 325 3.41 -11.27 8.41
CA ASP A 325 4.16 -12.38 9.02
C ASP A 325 4.29 -13.63 8.14
N GLY A 326 3.67 -13.62 6.95
CA GLY A 326 3.80 -14.64 5.90
C GLY A 326 2.92 -15.87 6.13
N ASP A 327 1.87 -15.75 6.96
CA ASP A 327 0.97 -16.85 7.29
C ASP A 327 -0.18 -17.06 6.28
N GLY A 328 -0.28 -16.19 5.29
CA GLY A 328 -1.32 -16.18 4.25
C GLY A 328 -2.61 -15.47 4.65
N MET A 329 -2.66 -14.87 5.85
CA MET A 329 -3.79 -14.08 6.35
C MET A 329 -3.36 -12.62 6.53
N PRO A 330 -3.91 -11.68 5.74
CA PRO A 330 -3.49 -10.28 5.86
C PRO A 330 -3.78 -9.67 7.24
N ASP A 331 -2.78 -9.02 7.81
CA ASP A 331 -2.86 -8.20 9.01
C ASP A 331 -3.36 -6.79 8.69
N SER A 332 -4.25 -6.25 9.53
CA SER A 332 -4.61 -4.84 9.43
C SER A 332 -3.53 -3.96 10.04
N ILE A 333 -3.18 -2.90 9.32
CA ILE A 333 -2.23 -1.87 9.69
C ILE A 333 -2.98 -0.55 9.73
N ARG A 334 -2.85 0.18 10.83
CA ARG A 334 -3.28 1.57 10.91
C ARG A 334 -2.24 2.34 11.70
N TYR A 335 -1.87 3.52 11.23
CA TYR A 335 -1.01 4.37 12.04
C TYR A 335 -1.64 5.71 12.30
N HIS A 336 -1.33 6.22 13.48
CA HIS A 336 -1.87 7.42 14.07
C HIS A 336 -0.75 8.44 14.21
N VAL A 337 -1.06 9.67 13.87
CA VAL A 337 -0.14 10.79 14.04
C VAL A 337 -0.69 11.69 15.15
N ARG A 338 0.12 11.92 16.19
CA ARG A 338 -0.24 12.80 17.30
C ARG A 338 0.23 14.20 16.98
N LYS A 339 -0.72 15.13 16.86
CA LYS A 339 -0.43 16.54 16.58
C LYS A 339 -1.29 17.43 17.47
N GLU A 340 -0.67 18.33 18.23
CA GLU A 340 -1.42 19.39 18.93
C GLU A 340 -2.07 20.36 17.94
N ALA A 341 -3.24 20.89 18.30
CA ALA A 341 -3.93 21.89 17.48
C ALA A 341 -3.03 23.13 17.31
N ASP A 342 -2.92 23.62 16.07
CA ASP A 342 -2.08 24.76 15.67
C ASP A 342 -0.55 24.55 15.81
N ALA A 343 -0.08 23.32 16.10
CA ALA A 343 1.35 23.01 16.11
C ALA A 343 1.91 22.91 14.68
N TYR A 344 3.10 23.46 14.47
CA TYR A 344 3.87 23.23 13.25
C TYR A 344 4.46 21.81 13.26
N GLU A 345 4.89 21.37 14.43
CA GLU A 345 5.53 20.08 14.70
C GLU A 345 4.50 18.95 14.92
N THR A 346 4.99 17.72 14.92
CA THR A 346 4.23 16.49 15.17
C THR A 346 4.83 15.77 16.38
N ASP A 347 4.03 15.48 17.41
CA ASP A 347 4.48 15.05 18.75
C ASP A 347 4.67 13.54 18.92
N GLY A 348 4.39 12.76 17.88
CA GLY A 348 4.63 11.32 17.89
C GLY A 348 3.73 10.56 16.93
N ALA A 349 3.91 9.25 16.94
CA ALA A 349 3.12 8.32 16.14
C ALA A 349 2.89 7.01 16.88
N ALA A 350 1.83 6.30 16.51
CA ALA A 350 1.56 4.93 16.94
C ALA A 350 1.16 4.07 15.75
N ILE A 351 1.58 2.80 15.76
CA ILE A 351 1.20 1.81 14.74
C ILE A 351 0.40 0.72 15.44
N ASP A 352 -0.83 0.55 14.98
CA ASP A 352 -1.74 -0.49 15.40
C ASP A 352 -1.72 -1.63 14.37
N ILE A 353 -1.57 -2.85 14.87
CA ILE A 353 -1.69 -4.10 14.10
C ILE A 353 -2.89 -4.86 14.63
N ASN A 354 -3.83 -5.25 13.77
CA ASN A 354 -5.03 -5.99 14.17
C ASN A 354 -5.82 -5.30 15.30
N GLY A 355 -5.94 -3.97 15.18
CA GLY A 355 -6.64 -3.10 16.13
C GLY A 355 -5.96 -2.95 17.49
N LYS A 356 -4.71 -3.40 17.65
CA LYS A 356 -3.94 -3.28 18.89
C LYS A 356 -2.66 -2.50 18.61
N THR A 357 -2.35 -1.54 19.48
CA THR A 357 -1.09 -0.80 19.40
C THR A 357 0.10 -1.73 19.55
N ALA A 358 0.85 -1.89 18.46
CA ALA A 358 2.02 -2.74 18.37
C ALA A 358 3.33 -1.96 18.57
N TRP A 359 3.33 -0.66 18.30
CA TRP A 359 4.46 0.24 18.51
C TRP A 359 4.00 1.70 18.69
N GLU A 360 4.72 2.49 19.50
CA GLU A 360 4.50 3.94 19.60
C GLU A 360 5.79 4.72 19.90
N THR A 361 5.79 6.01 19.52
CA THR A 361 6.81 6.99 19.89
C THR A 361 6.18 8.31 20.34
N LYS A 362 6.92 9.05 21.17
CA LYS A 362 6.62 10.42 21.61
C LYS A 362 7.70 11.40 21.14
N GLN A 363 8.52 10.99 20.18
CA GLN A 363 9.51 11.88 19.60
C GLN A 363 8.79 12.96 18.80
N THR A 364 9.09 14.22 19.10
CA THR A 364 8.63 15.33 18.28
C THR A 364 9.48 15.41 17.01
N VAL A 365 8.83 15.62 15.87
CA VAL A 365 9.46 15.83 14.56
C VAL A 365 8.93 17.12 13.96
N SER A 366 9.76 17.85 13.19
CA SER A 366 9.37 19.18 12.69
C SER A 366 8.27 19.16 11.63
N SER A 367 8.04 18.03 10.95
CA SER A 367 7.03 17.94 9.89
C SER A 367 5.98 16.86 10.14
N ALA A 368 6.27 15.59 9.83
CA ALA A 368 5.27 14.53 9.80
C ALA A 368 5.88 13.13 9.98
N TYR A 369 5.03 12.15 10.24
CA TYR A 369 5.38 10.73 10.17
C TYR A 369 4.84 10.10 8.88
N ARG A 370 5.69 9.30 8.21
CA ARG A 370 5.33 8.52 7.01
C ARG A 370 5.58 7.05 7.28
N LEU A 371 4.61 6.22 6.91
CA LEU A 371 4.68 4.76 7.04
C LEU A 371 4.61 4.12 5.65
N TRP A 372 5.52 3.18 5.38
CA TRP A 372 5.48 2.34 4.20
C TRP A 372 5.44 0.85 4.55
N VAL A 373 4.80 0.08 3.68
CA VAL A 373 4.96 -1.38 3.61
C VAL A 373 5.92 -1.70 2.49
N ILE A 374 6.92 -2.52 2.79
CA ILE A 374 7.97 -2.94 1.86
C ILE A 374 8.11 -4.46 1.85
N ASP A 375 8.80 -4.97 0.83
CA ASP A 375 9.16 -6.38 0.71
C ASP A 375 10.69 -6.47 0.55
N LEU A 376 11.41 -6.67 1.67
CA LEU A 376 12.88 -6.76 1.67
C LEU A 376 13.38 -8.08 1.11
N ASP A 377 12.74 -9.20 1.45
CA ASP A 377 13.11 -10.55 1.03
C ASP A 377 11.88 -11.32 0.55
N ARG A 378 11.71 -11.39 -0.78
CA ARG A 378 10.53 -12.03 -1.38
C ARG A 378 10.46 -13.53 -1.11
N THR A 379 11.55 -14.14 -0.66
CA THR A 379 11.62 -15.58 -0.42
C THR A 379 11.01 -15.99 0.93
N ASP A 380 10.89 -15.06 1.87
CA ASP A 380 10.36 -15.34 3.21
C ASP A 380 8.84 -15.14 3.33
N ARG A 381 8.23 -14.56 2.29
CA ARG A 381 6.79 -14.22 2.16
C ARG A 381 6.29 -13.12 3.10
N LYS A 382 7.16 -12.55 3.92
CA LYS A 382 6.82 -11.48 4.86
C LYS A 382 6.83 -10.12 4.18
N LYS A 383 6.38 -9.12 4.93
CA LYS A 383 6.46 -7.72 4.57
C LYS A 383 6.94 -6.93 5.77
N GLU A 384 7.75 -5.91 5.53
CA GLU A 384 8.26 -5.05 6.58
C GLU A 384 7.58 -3.69 6.55
N LEU A 385 7.61 -3.02 7.71
CA LEU A 385 7.17 -1.64 7.84
C LEU A 385 8.38 -0.72 7.94
N VAL A 386 8.32 0.42 7.26
CA VAL A 386 9.29 1.50 7.40
C VAL A 386 8.59 2.75 7.91
N LEU A 387 8.99 3.24 9.08
CA LEU A 387 8.50 4.50 9.63
C LEU A 387 9.60 5.56 9.54
N GLN A 388 9.30 6.67 8.85
CA GLN A 388 10.15 7.86 8.84
C GLN A 388 9.53 8.97 9.69
N GLY A 389 10.34 9.55 10.57
CA GLY A 389 10.05 10.83 11.22
C GLY A 389 10.71 11.95 10.42
N GLN A 390 9.91 12.77 9.74
CA GLN A 390 10.39 13.81 8.82
C GLN A 390 10.77 15.09 9.55
N GLU A 391 11.96 15.59 9.22
CA GLU A 391 12.48 16.88 9.66
C GLU A 391 12.54 17.91 8.51
N ASP A 392 12.80 19.17 8.84
CA ASP A 392 13.05 20.24 7.87
C ASP A 392 14.15 19.86 6.86
N ASN A 393 14.05 20.43 5.65
CA ASN A 393 14.96 20.19 4.53
C ASN A 393 15.07 18.72 4.08
N ASP A 394 13.97 17.98 4.22
CA ASP A 394 13.84 16.56 3.86
C ASP A 394 14.78 15.63 4.63
N CYS A 395 15.32 16.10 5.74
CA CYS A 395 16.02 15.25 6.70
C CYS A 395 15.02 14.31 7.40
N PHE A 396 15.54 13.27 8.03
CA PHE A 396 14.77 12.42 8.91
C PHE A 396 15.45 12.29 10.27
N SER A 397 14.65 12.30 11.33
CA SER A 397 15.12 12.06 12.70
C SER A 397 15.04 10.60 13.11
N MET A 398 14.33 9.79 12.33
CA MET A 398 14.37 8.33 12.37
C MET A 398 13.96 7.75 11.02
N MET A 399 14.47 6.57 10.70
CA MET A 399 13.96 5.72 9.62
C MET A 399 14.03 4.28 10.09
N LYS A 400 12.99 3.87 10.82
CA LYS A 400 12.93 2.58 11.51
C LYS A 400 12.27 1.51 10.65
N PHE A 401 12.85 0.32 10.68
CA PHE A 401 12.37 -0.86 9.99
C PHE A 401 11.77 -1.83 11.01
N PHE A 402 10.64 -2.45 10.68
CA PHE A 402 9.96 -3.40 11.56
C PHE A 402 9.55 -4.66 10.82
N SER A 403 9.67 -5.81 11.48
CA SER A 403 8.98 -7.04 11.10
C SER A 403 7.88 -7.36 12.12
N LEU A 404 6.81 -8.01 11.67
CA LEU A 404 5.79 -8.54 12.58
C LEU A 404 6.26 -9.89 13.14
N GLU A 405 6.29 -10.01 14.46
CA GLU A 405 6.55 -11.26 15.16
C GLU A 405 5.53 -11.45 16.29
N LYS A 406 4.68 -12.48 16.17
CA LYS A 406 3.70 -12.87 17.21
C LYS A 406 2.79 -11.71 17.64
N GLY A 407 2.33 -10.91 16.69
CA GLY A 407 1.46 -9.75 16.93
C GLY A 407 2.15 -8.53 17.53
N THR A 408 3.49 -8.48 17.55
CA THR A 408 4.28 -7.32 17.97
C THR A 408 5.27 -6.90 16.91
N LEU A 409 5.51 -5.60 16.76
CA LEU A 409 6.51 -5.08 15.82
C LEU A 409 7.90 -5.17 16.45
N ARG A 410 8.76 -5.96 15.83
CA ARG A 410 10.18 -6.06 16.18
C ARG A 410 10.99 -5.11 15.31
N GLU A 411 11.76 -4.24 15.95
CA GLU A 411 12.66 -3.33 15.24
C GLU A 411 13.83 -4.09 14.58
N LEU A 412 13.98 -3.93 13.27
CA LEU A 412 15.09 -4.42 12.45
C LEU A 412 16.22 -3.39 12.35
N GLY A 413 16.01 -2.18 12.88
CA GLY A 413 17.03 -1.14 12.98
C GLY A 413 16.51 0.22 12.54
N ASP A 414 17.38 1.21 12.70
CA ASP A 414 17.14 2.59 12.35
C ASP A 414 18.30 3.09 11.49
N LEU A 415 18.00 3.51 10.25
CA LEU A 415 19.05 4.01 9.38
C LEU A 415 19.65 5.34 9.86
N LYS A 416 18.94 6.08 10.73
CA LYS A 416 19.49 7.28 11.39
C LYS A 416 20.69 6.94 12.26
N GLU A 417 20.69 5.75 12.86
CA GLU A 417 21.71 5.26 13.79
C GLU A 417 22.72 4.31 13.12
N ALA A 418 22.56 4.03 11.81
CA ALA A 418 23.45 3.14 11.10
C ALA A 418 24.84 3.77 10.94
N GLU A 419 25.88 2.99 11.25
CA GLU A 419 27.25 3.33 10.87
C GLU A 419 27.37 3.23 9.35
N VAL A 420 27.65 4.36 8.69
CA VAL A 420 27.86 4.42 7.24
C VAL A 420 29.27 4.89 6.94
N LEU A 421 29.79 4.49 5.78
CA LEU A 421 31.13 4.89 5.30
C LEU A 421 32.22 4.61 6.35
N ASN A 422 32.28 3.37 6.82
CA ASN A 422 33.25 2.90 7.82
C ASN A 422 33.11 3.62 9.18
N GLY A 423 31.92 4.13 9.51
CA GLY A 423 31.67 4.89 10.73
C GLY A 423 32.17 6.34 10.68
N THR A 424 32.53 6.84 9.49
CA THR A 424 32.95 8.25 9.30
C THR A 424 31.82 9.16 8.84
N GLY A 425 30.72 8.59 8.32
CA GLY A 425 29.58 9.33 7.82
C GLY A 425 28.35 9.19 8.71
N ASN A 426 27.39 10.07 8.46
CA ASN A 426 26.07 10.04 9.08
C ASN A 426 25.00 10.03 7.99
N LEU A 427 23.90 9.31 8.23
CA LEU A 427 22.74 9.36 7.36
C LEU A 427 21.63 10.21 7.98
N TYR A 428 21.35 11.35 7.33
CA TYR A 428 20.29 12.28 7.75
C TYR A 428 19.22 12.46 6.67
N ARG A 429 19.57 12.22 5.41
CA ARG A 429 18.70 12.41 4.25
C ARG A 429 19.07 11.38 3.19
N ILE A 430 18.04 10.82 2.56
CA ILE A 430 18.19 9.96 1.38
C ILE A 430 17.52 10.65 0.20
N GLY A 431 18.26 10.75 -0.90
CA GLY A 431 17.77 11.24 -2.17
C GLY A 431 16.89 10.20 -2.87
N VAL A 432 16.13 10.69 -3.83
CA VAL A 432 15.32 9.84 -4.71
C VAL A 432 16.26 9.12 -5.69
N SER A 433 16.17 7.79 -5.78
CA SER A 433 17.04 6.97 -6.63
C SER A 433 16.86 7.24 -8.13
N ASP A 434 15.69 7.73 -8.50
CA ASP A 434 15.29 8.12 -9.84
C ASP A 434 14.29 9.28 -9.74
N PHE A 435 14.71 10.46 -10.22
CA PHE A 435 13.92 11.70 -10.20
C PHE A 435 12.56 11.54 -10.91
N ASP A 436 12.43 10.56 -11.81
CA ASP A 436 11.19 10.31 -12.55
C ASP A 436 10.21 9.38 -11.80
N SER A 437 10.70 8.48 -10.94
CA SER A 437 9.85 7.53 -10.19
C SER A 437 9.55 7.92 -8.75
N ASN A 438 10.17 8.99 -8.24
CA ASN A 438 9.96 9.52 -6.88
C ASN A 438 10.17 8.47 -5.76
N ARG A 439 11.01 7.45 -6.01
CA ARG A 439 11.34 6.40 -5.05
C ARG A 439 12.59 6.74 -4.24
N TYR A 440 12.50 6.65 -2.91
CA TYR A 440 13.62 6.94 -1.99
C TYR A 440 14.61 5.76 -1.81
N MET A 441 14.17 4.54 -2.12
CA MET A 441 14.90 3.29 -1.90
C MET A 441 14.70 2.37 -3.10
N LYS A 442 15.73 1.61 -3.47
CA LYS A 442 15.59 0.44 -4.34
C LYS A 442 15.63 -0.83 -3.49
N LEU A 443 14.65 -1.70 -3.67
CA LEU A 443 14.42 -2.91 -2.88
C LEU A 443 14.39 -4.14 -3.81
N PRO A 444 15.55 -4.74 -4.13
CA PRO A 444 15.60 -5.87 -5.07
C PRO A 444 14.79 -7.10 -4.62
N GLY A 445 14.49 -7.22 -3.32
CA GLY A 445 13.73 -8.35 -2.76
C GLY A 445 14.59 -9.56 -2.41
N ASP A 446 15.91 -9.37 -2.24
CA ASP A 446 16.91 -10.38 -1.88
C ASP A 446 17.53 -10.15 -0.48
N GLY A 447 16.83 -9.37 0.36
CA GLY A 447 17.29 -8.92 1.67
C GLY A 447 18.25 -7.72 1.61
N THR A 448 18.47 -7.13 0.45
CA THR A 448 19.27 -5.90 0.29
C THR A 448 18.41 -4.67 0.01
N MET A 449 19.00 -3.50 0.27
CA MET A 449 18.40 -2.20 0.01
C MET A 449 19.47 -1.22 -0.44
N GLU A 450 19.17 -0.45 -1.48
CA GLU A 450 20.05 0.58 -2.02
C GLU A 450 19.43 1.97 -1.78
N VAL A 451 20.26 2.92 -1.30
CA VAL A 451 19.88 4.33 -1.10
C VAL A 451 20.94 5.28 -1.63
N TRP A 452 20.51 6.48 -2.02
CA TRP A 452 21.41 7.60 -2.31
C TRP A 452 21.48 8.51 -1.08
N ALA A 453 22.53 8.35 -0.27
CA ALA A 453 22.76 9.16 0.91
C ALA A 453 23.19 10.57 0.53
N ASP A 454 22.53 11.58 1.10
CA ASP A 454 22.90 12.96 0.87
C ASP A 454 24.02 13.40 1.80
N THR A 455 25.15 13.78 1.19
CA THR A 455 26.32 14.39 1.83
C THR A 455 26.66 13.76 3.19
N PRO A 456 26.85 12.42 3.25
CA PRO A 456 27.01 11.71 4.52
C PRO A 456 28.28 12.11 5.29
N VAL A 457 29.29 12.66 4.59
CA VAL A 457 30.46 13.31 5.18
C VAL A 457 30.51 14.75 4.64
N PHE A 458 30.24 15.73 5.48
CA PHE A 458 30.28 17.12 5.06
C PHE A 458 31.73 17.58 4.87
N THR A 459 32.07 18.06 3.67
CA THR A 459 33.38 18.68 3.41
C THR A 459 33.18 19.97 2.62
N GLN A 460 33.53 21.11 3.23
CA GLN A 460 33.27 22.42 2.62
C GLN A 460 33.93 22.56 1.24
N GLY A 461 35.14 22.00 1.08
CA GLY A 461 35.90 22.06 -0.16
C GLY A 461 35.31 21.27 -1.33
N PHE A 462 34.33 20.40 -1.09
CA PHE A 462 33.68 19.59 -2.12
C PHE A 462 32.20 19.96 -2.36
N GLY A 463 31.49 20.45 -1.34
CA GLY A 463 30.07 20.82 -1.43
C GLY A 463 29.11 19.65 -1.25
N CYS A 464 27.88 19.81 -1.72
CA CYS A 464 26.82 18.79 -1.66
C CYS A 464 26.99 17.70 -2.73
N TYR A 465 26.76 16.45 -2.35
CA TYR A 465 26.84 15.29 -3.23
C TYR A 465 25.97 14.16 -2.68
N TYR A 466 25.68 13.15 -3.50
CA TYR A 466 25.04 11.91 -3.09
C TYR A 466 26.01 10.76 -3.19
N VAL A 467 25.95 9.84 -2.23
CA VAL A 467 26.72 8.59 -2.22
C VAL A 467 25.76 7.42 -2.28
N LYS A 468 26.02 6.48 -3.18
CA LYS A 468 25.29 5.24 -3.21
C LYS A 468 25.71 4.35 -2.05
N LEU A 469 24.77 3.98 -1.18
CA LEU A 469 24.99 3.06 -0.06
C LEU A 469 24.09 1.85 -0.21
N ASP A 470 24.68 0.67 -0.09
CA ASP A 470 23.95 -0.59 -0.04
C ASP A 470 23.86 -1.09 1.41
N PHE A 471 22.71 -1.63 1.78
CA PHE A 471 22.44 -2.22 3.07
C PHE A 471 21.94 -3.64 2.89
N LYS A 472 22.18 -4.48 3.90
CA LYS A 472 21.70 -5.86 3.93
C LYS A 472 21.08 -6.18 5.29
N LEU A 473 19.98 -6.91 5.26
CA LEU A 473 19.38 -7.51 6.45
C LEU A 473 20.24 -8.72 6.88
N GLU A 474 20.97 -8.57 7.98
CA GLU A 474 21.77 -9.64 8.57
C GLU A 474 21.42 -9.82 10.05
N GLU A 475 21.14 -11.05 10.47
CA GLU A 475 20.79 -11.37 11.86
C GLU A 475 19.59 -10.57 12.39
N ASN A 476 18.65 -10.23 11.48
CA ASN A 476 17.50 -9.34 11.71
C ASN A 476 17.89 -7.89 12.02
N ARG A 477 19.03 -7.41 11.50
CA ARG A 477 19.40 -5.99 11.55
C ARG A 477 19.87 -5.49 10.19
N MET A 478 19.43 -4.29 9.81
CA MET A 478 19.97 -3.60 8.63
C MET A 478 21.42 -3.16 8.91
N LYS A 479 22.37 -3.60 8.09
CA LYS A 479 23.79 -3.22 8.17
C LYS A 479 24.26 -2.67 6.83
N GLN A 480 25.06 -1.60 6.86
CA GLN A 480 25.68 -1.08 5.64
C GLN A 480 26.70 -2.08 5.10
N MET A 481 26.66 -2.32 3.79
CA MET A 481 27.67 -3.10 3.08
C MET A 481 28.88 -2.22 2.78
N MET A 482 30.05 -2.70 3.22
CA MET A 482 31.32 -2.00 3.01
C MET A 482 31.78 -2.14 1.56
N GLN A 483 32.19 -1.03 0.95
CA GLN A 483 32.71 -1.01 -0.41
C GLN A 483 34.14 -0.42 -0.39
N PRO A 484 35.05 -0.92 -1.24
CA PRO A 484 36.38 -0.33 -1.37
C PRO A 484 36.32 1.09 -1.95
N GLU A 485 35.36 1.35 -2.82
CA GLU A 485 35.06 2.64 -3.44
C GLU A 485 33.54 2.77 -3.55
N TYR A 486 33.00 3.96 -3.28
CA TYR A 486 31.58 4.26 -3.35
C TYR A 486 31.26 5.10 -4.58
N GLU A 487 30.15 4.78 -5.26
CA GLU A 487 29.63 5.60 -6.36
C GLU A 487 29.11 6.94 -5.82
N ILE A 488 29.42 8.02 -6.52
CA ILE A 488 28.96 9.37 -6.17
C ILE A 488 28.27 10.05 -7.34
N LYS A 489 27.28 10.87 -6.99
CA LYS A 489 26.63 11.80 -7.91
C LYS A 489 26.67 13.20 -7.31
N VAL A 490 26.73 14.20 -8.16
CA VAL A 490 26.63 15.61 -7.76
C VAL A 490 25.33 16.20 -8.33
N PRO A 491 24.69 17.15 -7.64
CA PRO A 491 23.47 17.78 -8.10
C PRO A 491 23.59 18.29 -9.54
N LEU A 492 22.53 18.13 -10.34
CA LEU A 492 22.50 18.63 -11.71
C LEU A 492 22.38 20.16 -11.73
N VAL A 493 23.08 20.81 -12.66
CA VAL A 493 22.90 22.23 -12.96
C VAL A 493 22.26 22.35 -14.33
N SER A 494 20.98 22.72 -14.38
CA SER A 494 20.21 22.81 -15.63
C SER A 494 20.25 21.49 -16.43
N GLU A 495 19.99 20.36 -15.76
CA GLU A 495 19.98 18.99 -16.33
C GLU A 495 21.36 18.43 -16.74
N GLU A 496 22.44 19.20 -16.58
CA GLU A 496 23.82 18.76 -16.85
C GLU A 496 24.57 18.42 -15.55
N PRO A 497 25.51 17.45 -15.55
CA PRO A 497 26.35 17.16 -14.39
C PRO A 497 27.16 18.39 -13.95
N TYR A 498 27.24 18.63 -12.64
CA TYR A 498 28.09 19.71 -12.10
C TYR A 498 29.56 19.49 -12.46
N VAL A 499 30.23 20.57 -12.89
CA VAL A 499 31.64 20.58 -13.28
C VAL A 499 32.44 21.44 -12.31
N TYR A 500 33.44 20.85 -11.67
CA TYR A 500 34.34 21.55 -10.76
C TYR A 500 35.41 22.33 -11.52
N THR A 501 35.69 23.58 -11.12
CA THR A 501 36.75 24.42 -11.74
C THR A 501 37.83 24.76 -10.71
N ALA A 502 39.06 24.34 -10.96
CA ALA A 502 40.21 24.51 -10.06
C ALA A 502 40.45 25.98 -9.71
N GLN A 503 40.57 26.30 -8.42
CA GLN A 503 41.00 27.64 -7.98
C GLN A 503 42.52 27.71 -7.79
N LEU A 504 43.13 26.58 -7.41
CA LEU A 504 44.55 26.44 -7.09
C LEU A 504 45.14 25.24 -7.81
N ALA A 505 46.46 25.11 -7.77
CA ALA A 505 47.12 23.90 -8.24
C ALA A 505 46.81 22.73 -7.30
N ILE A 506 46.24 21.63 -7.82
CA ILE A 506 45.81 20.47 -7.00
C ILE A 506 46.57 19.22 -7.44
N PRO A 507 47.35 18.57 -6.56
CA PRO A 507 47.97 17.29 -6.88
C PRO A 507 46.92 16.16 -6.86
N PHE A 508 46.99 15.30 -7.87
CA PHE A 508 46.22 14.08 -7.99
C PHE A 508 47.15 12.87 -8.00
N TYR A 509 46.69 11.76 -7.43
CA TYR A 509 47.47 10.54 -7.22
C TYR A 509 46.81 9.36 -7.94
N GLU A 510 47.58 8.34 -8.32
CA GLU A 510 47.03 7.15 -9.00
C GLU A 510 46.13 6.34 -8.06
N ALA A 511 46.53 6.23 -6.78
CA ALA A 511 45.77 5.61 -5.71
C ALA A 511 45.60 6.58 -4.53
N TRP A 512 44.50 6.45 -3.77
CA TRP A 512 44.21 7.35 -2.65
C TRP A 512 45.18 7.15 -1.48
N GLU A 513 45.70 5.94 -1.28
CA GLU A 513 46.68 5.59 -0.23
C GLU A 513 48.01 6.34 -0.38
N GLU A 514 48.32 6.81 -1.59
CA GLU A 514 49.56 7.53 -1.88
C GLU A 514 49.49 8.98 -1.40
N HIS A 515 48.30 9.55 -1.22
CA HIS A 515 48.15 10.93 -0.78
C HIS A 515 48.56 11.11 0.71
N PRO A 516 49.31 12.16 1.09
CA PRO A 516 49.99 13.14 0.24
C PRO A 516 51.46 12.75 -0.05
N SER A 517 51.91 11.58 0.41
CA SER A 517 53.33 11.21 0.49
C SER A 517 53.95 10.62 -0.79
N GLY A 518 53.12 10.18 -1.74
CA GLY A 518 53.52 9.66 -3.04
C GLY A 518 53.89 10.75 -4.04
N GLU A 519 54.28 10.34 -5.24
CA GLU A 519 54.49 11.26 -6.37
C GLU A 519 53.14 11.50 -7.07
N PRO A 520 52.68 12.75 -7.24
CA PRO A 520 51.44 13.03 -7.96
C PRO A 520 51.52 12.50 -9.40
N SER A 521 50.47 11.80 -9.83
CA SER A 521 50.32 11.34 -11.22
C SER A 521 50.16 12.53 -12.18
N PHE A 522 49.46 13.58 -11.73
CA PHE A 522 49.40 14.87 -12.38
C PHE A 522 49.07 15.99 -11.38
N ILE A 523 49.26 17.24 -11.81
CA ILE A 523 48.84 18.43 -11.10
C ILE A 523 47.78 19.12 -11.96
N MET A 524 46.62 19.41 -11.37
CA MET A 524 45.61 20.24 -11.99
C MET A 524 45.95 21.71 -11.80
N GLU A 525 45.97 22.49 -12.87
CA GLU A 525 46.28 23.91 -12.84
C GLU A 525 45.00 24.76 -12.62
N PRO A 526 45.10 25.99 -12.06
CA PRO A 526 43.95 26.88 -11.90
C PRO A 526 43.17 27.09 -13.21
N GLY A 527 41.85 26.98 -13.15
CA GLY A 527 40.93 27.11 -14.29
C GLY A 527 40.64 25.81 -15.05
N GLU A 528 41.36 24.72 -14.76
CA GLU A 528 41.02 23.40 -15.31
C GLU A 528 39.75 22.82 -14.69
N GLN A 529 39.08 21.94 -15.43
CA GLN A 529 37.77 21.42 -15.11
C GLN A 529 37.74 19.90 -14.92
N MET A 530 36.96 19.43 -13.94
CA MET A 530 36.82 18.00 -13.63
C MET A 530 35.40 17.61 -13.22
N ASN A 531 35.10 16.33 -13.40
CA ASN A 531 33.91 15.68 -12.83
C ASN A 531 34.32 14.65 -11.79
N SER A 532 33.42 14.40 -10.84
CA SER A 532 33.58 13.40 -9.79
C SER A 532 33.18 12.01 -10.28
N LEU A 533 33.86 10.97 -9.79
CA LEU A 533 33.63 9.57 -10.21
C LEU A 533 33.34 8.63 -9.05
N ALA A 534 34.13 8.69 -7.98
CA ALA A 534 34.05 7.76 -6.85
C ALA A 534 34.58 8.39 -5.57
N LEU A 535 34.22 7.82 -4.42
CA LEU A 535 34.60 8.29 -3.09
C LEU A 535 35.16 7.17 -2.23
N VAL A 536 36.16 7.50 -1.41
CA VAL A 536 36.63 6.67 -0.30
C VAL A 536 36.60 7.51 0.98
N PRO A 537 35.98 7.03 2.07
CA PRO A 537 35.99 7.75 3.34
C PRO A 537 37.41 7.82 3.92
N ALA A 538 37.79 8.97 4.48
CA ALA A 538 39.11 9.15 5.08
C ALA A 538 39.03 9.32 6.61
N ALA A 539 38.32 10.35 7.07
CA ALA A 539 38.12 10.67 8.48
C ALA A 539 36.85 11.52 8.64
N GLU A 540 36.53 11.92 9.88
CA GLU A 540 35.51 12.94 10.14
C GLU A 540 35.86 14.21 9.32
N ASP A 541 34.89 14.72 8.57
CA ASP A 541 35.01 15.88 7.67
C ASP A 541 36.09 15.77 6.57
N MET A 542 36.48 14.54 6.19
CA MET A 542 37.47 14.30 5.13
C MET A 542 37.11 13.12 4.23
N ILE A 543 37.22 13.34 2.91
CA ILE A 543 36.93 12.32 1.89
C ILE A 543 38.01 12.33 0.82
N TYR A 544 38.41 11.13 0.36
CA TYR A 544 39.14 11.00 -0.89
C TYR A 544 38.14 10.90 -2.02
N VAL A 545 38.37 11.66 -3.09
CA VAL A 545 37.48 11.61 -4.25
C VAL A 545 38.28 11.44 -5.52
N LYS A 546 37.85 10.46 -6.33
CA LYS A 546 38.36 10.22 -7.66
C LYS A 546 37.73 11.22 -8.62
N MET A 547 38.57 11.98 -9.31
CA MET A 547 38.15 12.99 -10.28
C MET A 547 38.64 12.63 -11.67
N LYS A 548 37.92 13.07 -12.70
CA LYS A 548 38.32 12.98 -14.11
C LYS A 548 38.44 14.34 -14.75
N ARG A 549 39.63 14.64 -15.30
CA ARG A 549 39.91 15.87 -16.04
C ARG A 549 39.15 15.87 -17.36
N LEU A 550 38.40 16.93 -17.64
CA LEU A 550 37.56 17.00 -18.86
C LEU A 550 38.38 17.16 -20.15
N SER A 551 39.51 17.86 -20.09
CA SER A 551 40.32 18.16 -21.27
C SER A 551 41.12 16.96 -21.79
N THR A 552 41.61 16.09 -20.91
CA THR A 552 42.51 14.96 -21.24
C THR A 552 41.90 13.60 -20.94
N GLY A 553 40.91 13.53 -20.05
CA GLY A 553 40.35 12.27 -19.54
C GLY A 553 41.20 11.61 -18.45
N GLU A 554 42.28 12.25 -17.97
CA GLU A 554 43.10 11.73 -16.86
C GLU A 554 42.28 11.62 -15.58
N GLU A 555 42.49 10.54 -14.84
CA GLU A 555 41.81 10.25 -13.59
C GLU A 555 42.81 10.18 -12.45
N GLY A 556 42.42 10.65 -11.27
CA GLY A 556 43.24 10.54 -10.08
C GLY A 556 42.47 10.87 -8.80
N TRP A 557 43.09 10.56 -7.67
CA TRP A 557 42.55 10.78 -6.33
C TRP A 557 43.14 12.02 -5.68
N THR A 558 42.32 12.74 -4.92
CA THR A 558 42.80 13.81 -4.03
C THR A 558 41.93 13.86 -2.77
N LEU A 559 42.44 14.50 -1.71
CA LEU A 559 41.75 14.64 -0.42
C LEU A 559 40.97 15.96 -0.38
N PHE A 560 39.69 15.87 -0.04
CA PHE A 560 38.84 17.01 0.26
C PHE A 560 38.63 17.14 1.77
N SER A 561 38.65 18.39 2.24
CA SER A 561 38.42 18.82 3.63
C SER A 561 37.76 20.20 3.61
N ASP A 562 37.86 20.98 4.68
CA ASP A 562 37.35 22.36 4.73
C ASP A 562 38.07 23.35 3.80
N THR A 563 39.19 22.95 3.21
CA THR A 563 39.93 23.82 2.30
C THR A 563 39.20 23.92 0.95
N GLN A 564 38.77 25.12 0.59
CA GLN A 564 38.21 25.41 -0.73
C GLN A 564 39.29 25.22 -1.81
N LEU A 565 39.13 24.19 -2.65
CA LEU A 565 40.04 23.89 -3.76
C LEU A 565 39.49 24.35 -5.12
N PHE A 566 38.18 24.55 -5.21
CA PHE A 566 37.46 24.93 -6.41
C PHE A 566 36.84 26.31 -6.30
N THR A 567 36.66 26.98 -7.44
CA THR A 567 36.11 28.34 -7.51
C THR A 567 34.71 28.40 -6.89
N GLU A 568 33.90 27.39 -7.16
CA GLU A 568 32.57 27.18 -6.59
C GLU A 568 32.39 25.68 -6.32
N THR A 569 31.56 25.37 -5.34
CA THR A 569 31.12 24.02 -4.99
C THR A 569 29.60 23.94 -5.03
N PRO A 570 29.01 22.78 -5.34
CA PRO A 570 27.56 22.60 -5.34
C PRO A 570 27.00 22.94 -3.95
N GLY A 571 26.10 23.93 -3.90
CA GLY A 571 25.58 24.50 -2.65
C GLY A 571 24.25 23.93 -2.17
N TRP A 572 23.59 23.09 -2.96
CA TRP A 572 22.31 22.45 -2.63
C TRP A 572 22.33 21.00 -3.09
N GLY A 573 22.08 20.08 -2.16
CA GLY A 573 21.57 18.73 -2.39
C GLY A 573 20.13 18.64 -1.89
#